data_AF-A0A537ZQ05-F1
#
_entry.id   AF-A0A537ZQ05-F1
#
_cell.length_a   1.000
_cell.length_b   1.000
_cell.length_c   1.000
_cell.angle_alpha   90.00
_cell.angle_beta   90.00
_cell.angle_gamma   90.00
#
_symmetry.space_group_name_H-M   'P 1'
#
loop_
_entity.id
_entity.type
_entity.pdbx_description
1 polymer ?
#
loop_
_entity_poly.entity_id
_entity_poly.type
_entity_poly.pdbx_seq_one_letter_code
_entity_poly.pdbx_strand_id
1 'polypeptide(L)' 'MTLHSQRTVISKVRKPEKTPGRLALVSDVHGNLPAFKAVLEDIRKEEADEIWCLGDLVGYGAQPEECVELAREECTV' A
#
# COMPACT_ATOMS: atom_id res chain seq x y z
N MET A 1 -29.36 -7.86 14.04
CA MET A 1 -28.01 -7.36 14.37
C MET A 1 -27.01 -8.21 13.60
N THR A 2 -26.75 -7.85 12.35
CA THR A 2 -25.96 -8.69 11.44
C THR A 2 -24.48 -8.35 11.61
N LEU A 3 -23.74 -9.24 12.28
CA LEU A 3 -22.28 -9.17 12.34
C LEU A 3 -21.72 -9.29 10.92
N HIS A 4 -21.21 -8.19 10.38
CA HIS A 4 -20.39 -8.23 9.17
C HIS A 4 -19.02 -8.79 9.56
N SER A 5 -18.89 -10.11 9.43
CA SER A 5 -17.61 -10.81 9.46
C SER A 5 -16.73 -10.27 8.34
N GLN A 6 -15.86 -9.31 8.67
CA GLN A 6 -14.83 -8.83 7.76
C GLN A 6 -13.86 -9.99 7.48
N ARG A 7 -14.04 -10.66 6.33
CA ARG A 7 -13.06 -11.61 5.82
C ARG A 7 -11.84 -10.81 5.39
N THR A 8 -10.82 -10.80 6.24
CA THR A 8 -9.49 -10.31 5.86
C THR A 8 -9.01 -11.12 4.66
N VAL A 9 -8.93 -10.46 3.51
CA VAL A 9 -8.23 -10.95 2.32
C VAL A 9 -6.75 -10.86 2.61
N ILE A 10 -6.21 -11.85 3.33
CA ILE A 10 -4.76 -12.01 3.43
C ILE A 10 -4.32 -12.54 2.07
N SER A 11 -4.01 -11.63 1.13
CA SER A 11 -3.21 -11.94 -0.04
C SER A 11 -1.99 -12.69 0.46
N LYS A 12 -1.69 -13.82 -0.18
CA LYS A 12 -0.55 -14.65 0.17
C LYS A 12 0.70 -13.78 0.13
N VAL A 13 1.23 -13.38 1.30
CA VAL A 13 2.45 -12.59 1.42
C VAL A 13 3.49 -13.25 0.53
N ARG A 14 3.85 -12.60 -0.58
CA ARG A 14 4.88 -13.12 -1.47
C ARG A 14 6.17 -13.08 -0.67
N LYS A 15 6.80 -14.24 -0.50
CA LYS A 15 8.18 -14.25 0.00
C LYS A 15 9.03 -13.53 -1.03
N PRO A 16 9.79 -12.50 -0.66
CA PRO A 16 10.71 -11.88 -1.59
C PRO A 16 11.75 -12.94 -2.00
N GLU A 17 11.99 -13.11 -3.30
CA GLU A 17 12.91 -14.12 -3.83
C GLU A 17 14.39 -13.79 -3.52
N LYS A 18 14.66 -12.55 -3.11
CA LYS A 18 15.94 -12.06 -2.60
C LYS A 18 15.72 -11.24 -1.34
N THR A 19 16.73 -11.13 -0.49
CA THR A 19 16.74 -10.09 0.54
C THR A 19 16.85 -8.74 -0.17
N PRO A 20 15.85 -7.85 -0.10
CA PRO A 20 15.96 -6.53 -0.68
C PRO A 20 17.11 -5.78 0.02
N GLY A 21 17.95 -5.11 -0.76
CA GLY A 21 18.98 -4.22 -0.21
C GLY A 21 18.33 -3.03 0.48
N ARG A 22 17.22 -2.52 -0.08
CA ARG A 22 16.42 -1.43 0.46
C ARG A 22 14.92 -1.68 0.29
N LEU A 23 14.20 -1.73 1.41
CA LEU A 23 12.75 -1.92 1.47
C LEU A 23 12.07 -0.62 1.90
N ALA A 24 11.06 -0.17 1.15
CA ALA A 24 10.21 0.93 1.53
C ALA A 24 8.89 0.43 2.14
N LEU A 25 8.46 1.04 3.24
CA LEU A 25 7.21 0.74 3.91
C LEU A 25 6.28 1.96 3.83
N VAL A 26 5.02 1.73 3.45
CA VAL A 26 3.97 2.75 3.39
C VAL A 26 2.74 2.28 4.15
N SER A 27 2.07 3.19 4.84
CA SER A 27 0.85 2.95 5.63
C SER A 27 0.04 4.25 5.69
N ASP A 28 -1.20 4.18 6.18
CA ASP A 28 -1.99 5.36 6.58
C ASP A 28 -2.17 6.41 5.47
N VAL A 29 -2.46 5.94 4.25
CA VAL A 29 -2.75 6.82 3.12
C VAL A 29 -4.11 7.51 3.31
N HIS A 30 -5.08 6.84 3.94
CA HIS A 30 -6.41 7.35 4.25
C HIS A 30 -7.09 8.05 3.05
N GLY A 31 -6.98 7.51 1.83
CA GLY A 31 -7.59 8.07 0.62
C GLY A 31 -6.94 9.35 0.08
N ASN A 32 -5.73 9.71 0.53
CA ASN A 32 -4.99 10.89 0.07
C ASN A 32 -4.10 10.57 -1.14
N LEU A 33 -4.70 10.49 -2.33
CA LEU A 33 -3.99 10.13 -3.56
C LEU A 33 -2.82 11.07 -3.91
N PRO A 34 -2.93 12.40 -3.80
CA PRO A 34 -1.78 13.28 -4.09
C PRO A 34 -0.58 13.02 -3.19
N ALA A 35 -0.81 12.82 -1.88
CA ALA A 35 0.26 12.50 -0.95
C ALA A 35 0.86 11.13 -1.25
N PHE A 36 0.02 10.13 -1.56
CA PHE A 36 0.51 8.80 -1.87
C PHE A 36 1.39 8.78 -3.12
N LYS A 37 0.99 9.49 -4.19
CA LYS A 37 1.81 9.64 -5.40
C LYS A 37 3.16 10.30 -5.11
N ALA A 38 3.17 11.38 -4.33
CA ALA A 38 4.41 12.07 -3.98
C ALA A 38 5.37 11.14 -3.20
N VAL A 39 4.85 10.36 -2.25
CA VAL A 39 5.65 9.40 -1.48
C VAL A 39 6.21 8.28 -2.38
N LEU A 40 5.42 7.74 -3.30
CA LEU A 40 5.88 6.74 -4.26
C LEU A 40 6.96 7.30 -5.19
N GLU A 41 6.84 8.56 -5.64
CA GLU A 41 7.88 9.23 -6.42
C GLU A 41 9.18 9.38 -5.63
N ASP A 42 9.10 9.74 -4.35
CA ASP A 42 10.28 9.85 -3.49
C ASP A 42 10.92 8.49 -3.22
N ILE A 43 10.12 7.44 -2.98
CA ILE A 43 10.62 6.06 -2.85
C ILE A 43 11.37 5.60 -4.11
N ARG A 44 10.86 5.94 -5.30
CA ARG A 44 11.52 5.62 -6.59
C ARG A 44 12.86 6.33 -6.73
N LYS A 45 12.99 7.60 -6.29
CA LYS A 45 14.27 8.34 -6.30
C LYS A 45 15.30 7.72 -5.37
N GLU A 46 14.84 7.09 -4.30
CA GLU A 46 15.65 6.39 -3.31
C GLU A 46 15.99 4.94 -3.72
N GLU A 47 15.61 4.53 -4.93
CA GLU A 47 15.92 3.23 -5.55
C GLU A 47 15.59 2.03 -4.64
N ALA A 48 14.42 2.05 -3.98
CA ALA A 48 13.97 0.91 -3.19
C ALA A 48 13.70 -0.32 -4.09
N ASP A 49 14.19 -1.48 -3.66
CA ASP A 49 14.01 -2.76 -4.38
C ASP A 49 12.54 -3.24 -4.29
N GLU A 50 11.89 -2.94 -3.16
CA GLU A 50 10.51 -3.33 -2.88
C GLU A 50 9.78 -2.23 -2.11
N ILE A 51 8.46 -2.17 -2.31
CA ILE A 51 7.54 -1.28 -1.59
C ILE A 51 6.44 -2.14 -0.99
N TRP A 52 6.29 -2.11 0.33
CA TRP A 52 5.23 -2.84 1.03
C TRP A 52 4.23 -1.87 1.65
N CYS A 53 2.96 -2.12 1.41
CA CYS A 53 1.88 -1.36 2.01
C CYS A 53 1.30 -2.13 3.19
N LEU A 54 1.32 -1.51 4.38
CA LEU A 54 0.87 -2.12 5.63
C LEU A 54 -0.64 -1.99 5.87
N GLY A 55 -1.34 -1.20 5.05
CA GLY A 55 -2.78 -0.99 5.15
C GLY A 55 -3.18 0.48 5.30
N ASP A 56 -4.40 0.71 5.81
CA ASP A 56 -5.01 2.03 6.02
C ASP A 56 -5.02 2.92 4.77
N LEU A 57 -5.35 2.31 3.64
CA LEU A 57 -5.49 2.97 2.34
C LEU A 57 -6.78 3.79 2.21
N VAL A 58 -7.83 3.38 2.92
CA VAL A 58 -9.18 3.94 2.80
C VAL A 58 -9.60 4.63 4.10
N GLY A 59 -10.51 5.59 4.01
CA GLY A 59 -10.99 6.33 5.16
C GLY A 59 -11.51 7.71 4.79
N TYR A 60 -10.84 8.75 5.28
CA TYR A 60 -11.33 10.14 5.27
C TYR A 60 -11.04 10.92 3.98
N GLY A 61 -10.03 10.51 3.21
CA GLY A 61 -9.58 11.19 2.01
C GLY A 61 -10.52 11.01 0.82
N ALA A 62 -10.43 11.94 -0.13
CA ALA A 62 -11.38 12.07 -1.23
C ALA A 62 -11.27 10.98 -2.31
N GLN A 63 -10.17 10.23 -2.35
CA GLN A 63 -9.82 9.31 -3.45
C GLN A 63 -9.44 7.90 -2.94
N PRO A 64 -10.33 7.22 -2.18
CA PRO A 64 -10.01 5.92 -1.59
C PRO A 64 -9.86 4.80 -2.62
N GLU A 65 -10.65 4.81 -3.69
CA GLU A 65 -10.61 3.77 -4.74
C GLU A 65 -9.30 3.85 -5.51
N GLU A 66 -8.89 5.06 -5.91
CA GLU A 66 -7.64 5.29 -6.61
C GLU A 66 -6.42 4.95 -5.75
N CYS A 67 -6.50 5.17 -4.43
CA CYS A 67 -5.42 4.75 -3.52
C CYS A 67 -5.30 3.23 -3.42
N VAL A 68 -6.42 2.51 -3.41
CA VAL A 68 -6.42 1.03 -3.36
C VAL A 68 -5.88 0.44 -4.67
N GLU A 69 -6.33 0.95 -5.80
CA GLU A 69 -5.84 0.47 -7.10
C GLU A 69 -4.36 0.79 -7.28
N LEU A 70 -3.92 2.01 -6.92
CA LEU A 70 -2.50 2.37 -6.99
C LEU A 70 -1.64 1.49 -6.05
N ALA A 71 -2.13 1.19 -4.84
CA ALA A 71 -1.41 0.30 -3.92
C ALA A 71 -1.28 -1.13 -4.47
N ARG A 72 -2.28 -1.63 -5.20
CA ARG A 72 -2.21 -2.95 -5.86
C ARG A 72 -1.22 -2.99 -7.01
N GLU A 73 -1.06 -1.87 -7.72
CA GLU A 73 -0.13 -1.76 -8.85
C GLU A 73 1.32 -1.60 -8.38
N GLU A 74 1.55 -0.79 -7.35
CA GLU A 74 2.88 -0.32 -6.96
C GLU A 74 3.45 -1.00 -5.71
N CYS A 75 2.59 -1.56 -4.86
CA CYS A 75 3.00 -2.12 -3.58
C CYS A 75 2.71 -3.63 -3.50
N THR A 76 3.52 -4.32 -2.71
CA THR A 76 3.12 -5.60 -2.15
C THR A 76 2.15 -5.33 -1.00
N VAL A 77 0.93 -5.86 -1.10
CA VAL A 77 -0.19 -5.74 -0.13
C VAL A 77 -0.53 -7.07 0.53
#